data_AF-A0A8H5CR37-F1
#
_entry.id   AF-A0A8H5CR37-F1
#
_cell.length_a   1.000
_cell.length_b   1.000
_cell.length_c   1.000
_cell.angle_alpha   90.00
_cell.angle_beta   90.00
_cell.angle_gamma   90.00
#
_symmetry.space_group_name_H-M   'P 1'
#
loop_
_entity.id
_entity.type
_entity.pdbx_description
1 polymer ?
#
loop_
_entity_poly.entity_id
_entity_poly.type
_entity_poly.pdbx_seq_one_letter_code
_entity_poly.pdbx_strand_id
1 'polypeptide(L)'
;MDTFGSLTRIIVWLNCPATVVHNTLRQRTHIMASGFGFGGGGRPRCFAYWQEFSKCYAQADIPQECRAQADDYLECLHHTKEAARAKRIEEEFVRQARAKAKEDRKAAEILSDGVIVGVGLIQRGGEASK
;
A
#
# COMPACT_ATOMS: atom_id res chain seq x y z
N MET A 1 61.99 10.04 -0.75
CA MET A 1 60.84 9.35 -1.35
C MET A 1 60.60 8.08 -0.56
N ASP A 2 59.85 8.27 0.53
CA ASP A 2 58.74 7.45 1.01
C ASP A 2 59.04 5.98 1.35
N THR A 3 59.55 5.68 2.55
CA THR A 3 58.79 5.36 3.79
C THR A 3 57.68 4.32 3.63
N PHE A 4 57.90 3.10 4.11
CA PHE A 4 57.26 2.54 5.31
C PHE A 4 57.77 1.11 5.55
N GLY A 5 58.63 0.98 6.55
CA GLY A 5 59.04 -0.29 7.12
C GLY A 5 58.33 -0.57 8.44
N SER A 6 58.48 -1.82 8.86
CA SER A 6 58.41 -2.31 10.24
C SER A 6 57.05 -2.76 10.80
N LEU A 7 56.84 -4.07 10.64
CA LEU A 7 56.39 -5.00 11.67
C LEU A 7 56.74 -4.57 13.11
N THR A 8 55.71 -4.35 13.94
CA THR A 8 55.69 -4.59 15.40
C THR A 8 54.22 -4.78 15.79
N ARG A 9 53.65 -6.00 15.79
CA ARG A 9 53.56 -6.95 16.92
C ARG A 9 53.22 -6.31 18.28
N ILE A 10 52.03 -6.68 18.77
CA ILE A 10 51.69 -7.02 20.17
C ILE A 10 51.26 -5.85 21.08
N ILE A 11 50.20 -6.11 21.87
CA ILE A 11 49.43 -5.23 22.79
C ILE A 11 48.29 -4.52 22.03
N VAL A 12 47.05 -5.05 21.95
CA VAL A 12 46.11 -5.24 23.07
C VAL A 12 45.25 -6.49 22.81
N TRP A 13 45.63 -7.60 23.44
CA TRP A 13 44.69 -8.60 23.95
C TRP A 13 44.31 -8.16 25.37
N LEU A 14 43.12 -8.56 25.84
CA LEU A 14 42.48 -8.25 27.13
C LEU A 14 41.72 -6.92 27.22
N ASN A 15 40.49 -6.91 26.70
CA ASN A 15 39.32 -6.94 27.58
C ASN A 15 38.09 -7.32 26.75
N CYS A 16 37.82 -8.61 26.70
CA CYS A 16 36.52 -9.16 26.32
C CYS A 16 35.71 -9.30 27.62
N PRO A 17 34.80 -8.37 27.96
CA PRO A 17 33.76 -8.69 28.93
C PRO A 17 32.84 -9.70 28.25
N ALA A 18 33.01 -10.95 28.65
CA ALA A 18 32.04 -12.01 28.48
C ALA A 18 30.69 -11.56 29.04
N THR A 19 29.75 -11.16 28.17
CA THR A 19 28.32 -11.26 28.48
C THR A 19 27.50 -11.37 27.20
N VAL A 20 27.80 -12.40 26.40
CA VAL A 20 26.75 -13.05 25.61
C VAL A 20 25.85 -13.78 26.61
N VAL A 21 24.54 -13.70 26.38
CA VAL A 21 23.42 -14.28 27.14
C VAL A 21 22.88 -13.47 28.33
N HIS A 22 22.27 -12.31 28.03
CA HIS A 22 20.95 -12.01 28.59
C HIS A 22 19.94 -11.86 27.45
N ASN A 23 19.81 -12.95 26.69
CA ASN A 23 18.61 -13.21 25.93
C ASN A 23 17.52 -13.65 26.92
N THR A 24 16.31 -13.14 26.72
CA THR A 24 15.04 -13.73 27.18
C THR A 24 14.69 -13.77 28.66
N LEU A 25 14.81 -12.64 29.39
CA LEU A 25 13.97 -12.40 30.59
C LEU A 25 13.17 -11.10 30.54
N ARG A 26 12.90 -10.58 29.34
CA ARG A 26 11.68 -9.78 29.10
C ARG A 26 10.58 -10.73 28.63
N GLN A 27 10.29 -11.77 29.42
CA GLN A 27 9.03 -12.50 29.24
C GLN A 27 7.92 -11.52 29.63
N ARG A 28 7.28 -10.94 28.62
CA ARG A 28 5.98 -11.42 28.18
C ARG A 28 4.95 -11.40 29.32
N THR A 29 4.83 -10.27 30.01
CA THR A 29 3.50 -9.77 30.36
C THR A 29 2.82 -9.28 29.08
N HIS A 30 2.55 -10.17 28.12
CA HIS A 30 1.49 -9.94 27.14
C HIS A 30 0.17 -10.38 27.77
N ILE A 31 -0.14 -9.80 28.93
CA ILE A 31 -1.52 -9.72 29.39
C ILE A 31 -2.06 -8.53 28.61
N MET A 32 -2.93 -8.82 27.62
CA MET A 32 -3.68 -7.87 26.79
C MET A 32 -3.02 -6.50 26.68
N ALA A 33 -2.20 -6.26 25.64
CA ALA A 33 -1.80 -4.91 25.26
C ALA A 33 -3.07 -4.16 24.76
N SER A 34 -3.91 -3.76 25.69
CA SER A 34 -5.34 -3.49 25.58
C SER A 34 -5.67 -2.10 25.00
N GLY A 35 -4.94 -1.70 23.97
CA GLY A 35 -5.18 -0.43 23.30
C GLY A 35 -3.96 0.49 23.20
N PHE A 36 -2.76 -0.06 23.01
CA PHE A 36 -1.57 0.74 22.71
C PHE A 36 -1.05 0.40 21.30
N GLY A 37 -0.84 1.43 20.48
CA GLY A 37 -0.28 1.28 19.14
C GLY A 37 1.22 0.96 19.15
N PHE A 38 1.72 0.43 18.04
CA PHE A 38 3.13 0.06 17.85
C PHE A 38 4.13 1.21 18.13
N GLY A 39 3.68 2.47 18.04
CA GLY A 39 4.46 3.67 18.36
C GLY A 39 4.77 3.92 19.84
N GLY A 40 4.68 2.91 20.72
CA GLY A 40 5.21 2.98 22.08
C GLY A 40 4.48 3.91 23.06
N GLY A 41 3.27 4.38 22.74
CA GLY A 41 2.48 5.23 23.65
C GLY A 41 1.20 5.85 23.08
N GLY A 42 0.92 5.70 21.78
CA GLY A 42 -0.27 6.25 21.14
C GLY A 42 -1.52 5.36 21.20
N ARG A 43 -2.70 5.98 21.16
CA ARG A 43 -3.99 5.30 20.92
C ARG A 43 -3.92 4.55 19.58
N PRO A 44 -4.40 3.29 19.46
CA PRO A 44 -4.39 2.57 18.20
C PRO A 44 -5.35 3.22 17.20
N ARG A 45 -5.13 2.95 15.90
CA ARG A 45 -5.85 3.61 14.79
C ARG A 45 -7.38 3.60 14.96
N CYS A 46 -7.94 2.46 15.39
CA CYS A 46 -9.39 2.27 15.53
C CYS A 46 -9.91 2.46 16.96
N PHE A 47 -9.13 3.08 17.85
CA PHE A 47 -9.50 3.20 19.26
C PHE A 47 -10.73 4.08 19.50
N ALA A 48 -10.98 5.08 18.65
CA ALA A 48 -12.18 5.91 18.77
C ALA A 48 -13.46 5.08 18.56
N TYR A 49 -13.50 4.26 17.50
CA TYR A 49 -14.65 3.37 17.23
C TYR A 49 -14.82 2.30 18.31
N TRP A 50 -13.70 1.76 18.82
CA TRP A 50 -13.75 0.85 19.97
C TRP A 50 -14.35 1.52 21.22
N GLN A 51 -14.00 2.77 21.50
CA GLN A 51 -14.57 3.50 22.63
C GLN A 51 -16.08 3.69 22.49
N GLU A 52 -16.58 4.04 21.29
CA GLU A 52 -18.01 4.19 21.06
C GLU A 52 -18.77 2.86 21.17
N PHE A 53 -18.21 1.78 20.63
CA PHE A 53 -18.77 0.44 20.84
C PHE A 53 -18.78 0.04 22.32
N SER A 54 -17.68 0.27 23.03
CA SER A 54 -17.57 -0.06 24.46
C SER A 54 -18.57 0.73 25.32
N LYS A 55 -18.80 2.01 24.99
CA LYS A 55 -19.81 2.84 25.67
C LYS A 55 -21.21 2.28 25.46
N CYS A 56 -21.56 1.95 24.21
CA CYS A 56 -22.87 1.37 23.90
C CYS A 56 -23.04 0.03 24.61
N TYR A 57 -22.04 -0.86 24.51
CA TYR A 57 -22.10 -2.19 25.10
C TYR A 57 -22.20 -2.16 26.64
N ALA A 58 -21.58 -1.16 27.29
CA ALA A 58 -21.69 -0.98 28.73
C ALA A 58 -23.06 -0.46 29.20
N GLN A 59 -23.85 0.13 28.28
CA GLN A 59 -25.16 0.72 28.58
C GLN A 59 -26.34 -0.15 28.11
N ALA A 60 -26.11 -1.09 27.19
CA ALA A 60 -27.16 -1.92 26.60
C ALA A 60 -27.34 -3.25 27.34
N ASP A 61 -28.60 -3.64 27.57
CA ASP A 61 -28.95 -4.97 28.09
C ASP A 61 -28.83 -6.06 27.01
N ILE A 62 -28.99 -5.67 25.73
CA ILE A 62 -28.95 -6.58 24.59
C ILE A 62 -27.79 -6.20 23.66
N PRO A 63 -26.80 -7.10 23.45
CA PRO A 63 -25.64 -6.82 22.60
C PRO A 63 -25.96 -6.42 21.15
N GLN A 64 -27.15 -6.78 20.65
CA GLN A 64 -27.57 -6.51 19.27
C GLN A 64 -27.93 -5.05 19.03
N GLU A 65 -28.23 -4.28 20.09
CA GLU A 65 -28.53 -2.85 19.98
C GLU A 65 -27.29 -2.03 19.57
N CYS A 66 -26.10 -2.55 19.87
CA CYS A 66 -24.82 -1.91 19.56
C CYS A 66 -24.17 -2.40 18.25
N ARG A 67 -24.94 -3.06 17.38
CA ARG A 67 -24.44 -3.58 16.09
C ARG A 67 -23.85 -2.49 15.21
N ALA A 68 -24.46 -1.31 15.16
CA ALA A 68 -23.96 -0.23 14.31
C ALA A 68 -22.52 0.19 14.70
N GLN A 69 -22.28 0.37 16.00
CA GLN A 69 -20.97 0.72 16.54
C GLN A 69 -19.96 -0.44 16.39
N ALA A 70 -20.44 -1.69 16.52
CA ALA A 70 -19.62 -2.87 16.26
C ALA A 70 -19.18 -2.95 14.79
N ASP A 71 -20.10 -2.69 13.87
CA ASP A 71 -19.85 -2.68 12.43
C ASP A 71 -18.83 -1.60 12.06
N ASP A 72 -18.90 -0.41 12.65
CA ASP A 72 -17.94 0.67 12.41
C ASP A 72 -16.54 0.32 12.94
N TYR A 73 -16.47 -0.34 14.11
CA TYR A 73 -15.19 -0.82 14.65
C TYR A 73 -14.56 -1.89 13.75
N LEU A 74 -15.36 -2.86 13.27
CA LEU A 74 -14.91 -3.92 12.37
C LEU A 74 -14.57 -3.40 10.97
N GLU A 75 -15.28 -2.37 10.51
CA GLU A 75 -14.97 -1.67 9.25
C GLU A 75 -13.59 -1.01 9.34
N CYS A 76 -13.28 -0.26 10.40
CA CYS A 76 -11.96 0.35 10.57
C CYS A 76 -10.83 -0.70 10.69
N LEU A 77 -11.11 -1.86 11.28
CA LEU A 77 -10.13 -2.94 11.44
C LEU A 77 -9.77 -3.63 10.12
N HIS A 78 -10.78 -3.88 9.28
CA HIS A 78 -10.66 -4.78 8.13
C HIS A 78 -10.88 -4.10 6.78
N HIS A 79 -11.39 -2.87 6.76
CA HIS A 79 -11.71 -2.06 5.58
C HIS A 79 -12.45 -2.84 4.49
N THR A 80 -13.33 -3.78 4.87
CA THR A 80 -14.00 -4.69 3.92
C THR A 80 -14.94 -3.93 3.00
N LYS A 81 -15.69 -2.97 3.53
CA LYS A 81 -16.61 -2.12 2.78
C LYS A 81 -15.83 -1.18 1.85
N GLU A 82 -14.72 -0.61 2.31
CA GLU A 82 -13.84 0.24 1.50
C GLU A 82 -13.21 -0.55 0.34
N ALA A 83 -12.61 -1.71 0.62
CA ALA A 83 -12.00 -2.56 -0.41
C ALA A 83 -13.03 -3.01 -1.45
N ALA A 84 -14.23 -3.41 -1.03
CA ALA A 84 -15.30 -3.78 -1.95
C ALA A 84 -15.75 -2.59 -2.80
N ARG A 85 -15.78 -1.37 -2.24
CA ARG A 85 -16.12 -0.15 -2.99
C ARG A 85 -15.03 0.19 -4.01
N ALA A 86 -13.76 0.14 -3.63
CA ALA A 86 -12.64 0.39 -4.52
C ALA A 86 -12.66 -0.55 -5.72
N LYS A 87 -12.89 -1.85 -5.48
CA LYS A 87 -13.03 -2.86 -6.54
C LYS A 87 -14.18 -2.54 -7.51
N ARG A 88 -15.36 -2.16 -7.01
CA ARG A 88 -16.49 -1.77 -7.87
C ARG A 88 -16.17 -0.55 -8.74
N ILE A 89 -15.47 0.44 -8.19
CA ILE A 89 -15.06 1.63 -8.94
C ILE A 89 -14.05 1.27 -10.04
N GLU A 90 -13.08 0.41 -9.72
CA GLU A 90 -12.10 -0.07 -10.68
C GLU A 90 -12.75 -0.87 -11.81
N GLU A 91 -13.66 -1.79 -11.49
CA GLU A 91 -14.41 -2.56 -12.48
C GLU A 91 -15.20 -1.66 -13.43
N GLU A 92 -15.87 -0.65 -12.88
CA GLU A 92 -16.60 0.35 -13.67
C GLU A 92 -15.70 1.19 -14.56
N PHE A 93 -14.54 1.63 -14.03
CA PHE A 93 -13.55 2.35 -14.80
C PHE A 93 -13.03 1.52 -15.97
N VAL A 94 -12.69 0.24 -15.73
CA VAL A 94 -12.24 -0.70 -16.77
C VAL A 94 -13.35 -0.95 -17.80
N ARG A 95 -14.61 -1.08 -17.37
CA ARG A 95 -15.76 -1.24 -18.27
C ARG A 95 -15.91 -0.04 -19.21
N GLN A 96 -15.84 1.17 -18.66
CA GLN A 96 -15.93 2.41 -19.45
C GLN A 96 -14.72 2.58 -20.39
N ALA A 97 -13.51 2.29 -19.91
CA ALA A 97 -12.30 2.35 -20.73
C ALA A 97 -12.36 1.38 -21.91
N ARG A 98 -12.82 0.14 -21.69
CA ARG A 98 -13.02 -0.86 -22.75
C ARG A 98 -14.12 -0.45 -23.75
N ALA A 99 -15.20 0.15 -23.27
CA ALA A 99 -16.26 0.66 -24.14
C ALA A 99 -15.73 1.79 -25.04
N LYS A 100 -15.04 2.79 -24.47
CA LYS A 100 -14.41 3.87 -25.23
C LYS A 100 -13.41 3.36 -26.26
N ALA A 101 -12.50 2.46 -25.88
CA ALA A 101 -11.54 1.88 -26.81
C ALA A 101 -12.20 1.11 -27.98
N LYS A 102 -13.36 0.47 -27.76
CA LYS A 102 -14.12 -0.18 -28.84
C LYS A 102 -14.77 0.85 -29.76
N GLU A 103 -15.32 1.93 -29.21
CA GLU A 103 -15.90 3.01 -30.02
C GLU A 103 -14.83 3.75 -30.83
N ASP A 104 -13.67 4.06 -30.23
CA ASP A 104 -12.52 4.67 -30.92
C ASP A 104 -12.02 3.78 -32.07
N ARG A 105 -11.96 2.45 -31.86
CA ARG A 105 -11.59 1.50 -32.91
C ARG A 105 -12.62 1.47 -34.05
N LYS A 106 -13.92 1.42 -33.73
CA LYS A 106 -14.97 1.48 -34.76
C LYS A 106 -14.94 2.79 -35.52
N ALA A 107 -14.71 3.91 -34.84
CA ALA A 107 -14.58 5.22 -35.48
C ALA A 107 -13.38 5.25 -36.44
N ALA A 108 -12.23 4.72 -36.03
CA ALA A 108 -11.05 4.58 -36.90
C ALA A 108 -11.29 3.64 -38.10
N GLU A 109 -12.04 2.55 -37.91
CA GLU A 109 -12.42 1.62 -38.99
C GLU A 109 -13.38 2.29 -40.00
N ILE A 110 -14.40 3.01 -39.53
CA ILE A 110 -15.32 3.79 -40.39
C ILE A 110 -14.56 4.87 -41.17
N LEU A 111 -13.61 5.56 -40.52
CA LEU A 111 -12.71 6.53 -41.17
C LEU A 111 -11.78 5.89 -42.20
N SER A 112 -11.44 4.60 -42.04
CA SER A 112 -10.56 3.88 -42.97
C SER A 112 -11.34 3.33 -44.18
N ASP A 113 -12.57 2.87 -43.98
CA ASP A 113 -13.43 2.31 -45.04
C ASP A 113 -14.12 3.39 -45.88
N GLY A 114 -14.33 4.57 -45.30
CA GLY A 114 -14.90 5.73 -45.97
C GLY A 114 -13.85 6.81 -46.18
N VAL A 115 -13.10 6.72 -47.29
CA VAL A 115 -12.53 7.83 -48.12
C VAL A 115 -11.09 7.54 -48.58
N ILE A 116 -10.98 7.14 -49.85
CA ILE A 116 -9.82 7.47 -50.69
C ILE A 116 -9.91 8.97 -50.98
N VAL A 117 -9.30 9.81 -50.15
CA VAL A 117 -8.86 11.15 -50.57
C VAL A 117 -7.41 11.26 -50.17
N GLY A 118 -6.56 11.28 -51.20
CA GLY A 118 -5.12 11.36 -51.07
C GLY A 118 -4.69 12.48 -50.14
N VAL A 119 -4.12 12.10 -48.99
CA VAL A 119 -3.23 12.97 -48.25
C VAL A 119 -1.83 12.55 -48.66
N GLY A 120 -1.31 13.22 -49.70
CA GLY A 120 0.00 12.99 -50.31
C GLY A 120 1.14 13.21 -49.32
N LEU A 121 1.43 12.21 -48.49
CA LEU A 121 2.52 12.19 -47.52
C LEU A 121 3.42 10.98 -47.74
N ILE A 122 3.95 10.84 -48.96
CA ILE A 122 5.24 10.18 -49.22
C ILE A 122 5.92 11.00 -50.33
N GLN A 123 6.91 11.84 -49.98
CA GLN A 123 7.93 12.20 -50.96
C GLN A 123 8.84 10.96 -51.12
N ARG A 124 8.54 10.12 -52.12
CA ARG A 124 9.50 9.11 -52.61
C ARG A 124 10.40 9.83 -53.61
N GLY A 125 11.70 9.74 -53.37
CA GLY A 125 12.67 10.69 -53.88
C GLY A 125 12.91 10.69 -55.39
N GLY A 126 13.55 11.79 -55.80
CA GLY A 126 14.59 11.84 -56.83
C GLY A 126 14.13 11.87 -58.28
N GLU A 127 14.14 13.05 -58.90
CA GLU A 127 14.46 13.20 -60.32
C GLU A 127 15.35 14.45 -60.52
N ALA A 128 16.51 14.19 -61.12
CA ALA A 128 17.39 15.18 -61.72
C ALA A 128 16.74 15.84 -62.94
N SER A 129 17.30 17.00 -63.35
CA SER A 129 17.30 17.57 -64.72
C SER A 129 16.72 18.99 -64.83
N LYS A 130 17.57 20.01 -64.66
CA LYS A 130 18.25 20.76 -65.74
C LYS A 130 18.92 22.01 -65.17
#